data_AF-A0A9X7JSP9-F1
#
_entry.id   AF-A0A9X7JSP9-F1
#
_cell.length_a   1.000
_cell.length_b   1.000
_cell.length_c   1.000
_cell.angle_alpha   90.00
_cell.angle_beta   90.00
_cell.angle_gamma   90.00
#
_symmetry.space_group_name_H-M   'P 1'
#
loop_
_entity.id
_entity.type
_entity.pdbx_description
1 polymer ?
#
loop_
_entity_poly.entity_id
_entity_poly.type
_entity_poly.pdbx_seq_one_letter_code
_entity_poly.pdbx_strand_id
1 'polypeptide(L)'
;MDKEQRARIVARVTEERERLRPLQPEMTRTVIELLRRTVAEKEPGVVPWVNLATIKAIQAKHGTDGVLALALSLGNWAAAVAQDFARTTGHTAEQLMDFYETQFFEDEDEDDAS
;
A
#
# COMPACT_ATOMS: atom_id res chain seq x y z
N MET A 1 11.11 -23.94 -9.55
CA MET A 1 9.65 -24.07 -9.64
C MET A 1 9.32 -24.75 -10.95
N ASP A 2 8.62 -25.90 -10.92
CA ASP A 2 8.24 -26.58 -12.15
C ASP A 2 7.06 -25.86 -12.87
N LYS A 3 6.81 -26.24 -14.12
CA LYS A 3 5.79 -25.62 -14.97
C LYS A 3 4.36 -25.80 -14.42
N GLU A 4 4.06 -26.93 -13.82
CA GLU A 4 2.75 -27.21 -13.22
C GLU A 4 2.53 -26.39 -11.94
N GLN A 5 3.56 -26.29 -11.10
CA GLN A 5 3.52 -25.47 -9.89
C GLN A 5 3.27 -23.99 -10.25
N ARG A 6 3.95 -23.49 -11.30
CA ARG A 6 3.71 -22.14 -11.83
C ARG A 6 2.26 -21.97 -12.31
N ALA A 7 1.73 -22.94 -13.04
CA ALA A 7 0.36 -22.89 -13.55
C ALA A 7 -0.68 -22.86 -12.43
N ARG A 8 -0.50 -23.65 -11.36
CA ARG A 8 -1.38 -23.65 -10.18
C ARG A 8 -1.37 -22.30 -9.46
N ILE A 9 -0.21 -21.68 -9.30
CA ILE A 9 -0.09 -20.35 -8.69
C ILE A 9 -0.84 -19.30 -9.54
N VAL A 10 -0.63 -19.31 -10.85
CA VAL A 10 -1.30 -18.35 -11.75
C VAL A 10 -2.83 -18.52 -11.73
N ALA A 11 -3.32 -19.77 -11.73
CA ALA A 11 -4.75 -20.05 -11.62
C ALA A 11 -5.33 -19.50 -10.32
N ARG A 12 -4.67 -19.74 -9.18
CA ARG A 12 -5.10 -19.23 -7.87
C ARG A 12 -5.10 -17.69 -7.83
N VAL A 13 -4.06 -17.04 -8.36
CA VAL A 13 -4.01 -15.57 -8.41
C VAL A 13 -5.12 -15.01 -9.30
N THR A 14 -5.46 -15.69 -10.39
CA THR A 14 -6.54 -15.27 -11.29
C THR A 14 -7.90 -15.37 -10.61
N GLU A 15 -8.17 -16.48 -9.91
CA GLU A 15 -9.38 -16.67 -9.12
C GLU A 15 -9.52 -15.58 -8.04
N GLU A 16 -8.46 -15.32 -7.28
CA GLU A 16 -8.41 -14.26 -6.28
C GLU A 16 -8.67 -12.88 -6.91
N ARG A 17 -8.09 -12.61 -8.09
CA ARG A 17 -8.32 -11.35 -8.81
C ARG A 17 -9.78 -11.19 -9.19
N GLU A 18 -10.42 -12.22 -9.74
CA GLU A 18 -11.85 -12.15 -10.10
C GLU A 18 -12.72 -11.93 -8.86
N ARG A 19 -12.40 -12.61 -7.76
CA ARG A 19 -13.10 -12.50 -6.47
C ARG A 19 -13.01 -11.09 -5.87
N LEU A 20 -11.85 -10.45 -5.94
CA LEU A 20 -11.61 -9.12 -5.35
C LEU A 20 -11.97 -7.95 -6.29
N ARG A 21 -12.06 -8.20 -7.61
CA ARG A 21 -12.33 -7.16 -8.62
C ARG A 21 -13.54 -6.28 -8.33
N PRO A 22 -14.69 -6.80 -7.86
CA PRO A 22 -15.85 -5.96 -7.58
C PRO A 22 -15.61 -4.89 -6.50
N LEU A 23 -14.67 -5.12 -5.58
CA LEU A 23 -14.35 -4.20 -4.49
C LEU A 23 -13.36 -3.10 -4.91
N GLN A 24 -12.62 -3.29 -6.00
CA GLN A 24 -11.51 -2.42 -6.38
C GLN A 24 -11.90 -0.93 -6.55
N PRO A 25 -13.04 -0.56 -7.17
CA PRO A 25 -13.38 0.85 -7.33
C PRO A 25 -13.65 1.55 -5.99
N GLU A 26 -14.31 0.87 -5.05
CA GLU A 26 -14.56 1.41 -3.70
C GLU A 26 -13.26 1.52 -2.90
N MET A 27 -12.41 0.49 -2.94
CA MET A 27 -11.14 0.51 -2.22
C MET A 27 -10.18 1.57 -2.79
N THR A 28 -10.18 1.79 -4.10
CA THR A 28 -9.40 2.87 -4.72
C THR A 28 -9.83 4.25 -4.20
N ARG A 29 -11.14 4.51 -4.10
CA ARG A 29 -11.65 5.77 -3.52
C ARG A 29 -11.29 5.90 -2.05
N THR A 30 -11.42 4.81 -1.29
CA THR A 30 -11.06 4.75 0.13
C THR A 30 -9.59 5.09 0.33
N VAL A 31 -8.69 4.55 -0.51
CA VAL A 31 -7.25 4.87 -0.46
C VAL A 31 -6.99 6.34 -0.72
N ILE A 32 -7.65 6.93 -1.73
CA ILE A 32 -7.50 8.36 -2.04
C ILE A 32 -7.93 9.22 -0.84
N GLU A 33 -9.06 8.90 -0.22
CA GLU A 33 -9.57 9.62 0.94
C GLU A 33 -8.66 9.43 2.16
N LEU A 34 -8.13 8.22 2.37
CA LEU A 34 -7.16 7.94 3.41
C LEU A 34 -5.90 8.79 3.22
N LEU A 35 -5.30 8.77 2.03
CA LEU A 35 -4.08 9.52 1.72
C LEU A 35 -4.29 11.03 1.86
N ARG A 36 -5.44 11.57 1.43
CA ARG A 36 -5.78 12.99 1.63
C ARG A 36 -5.81 13.37 3.11
N ARG A 37 -6.29 12.47 3.97
CA ARG A 37 -6.34 12.69 5.41
C ARG A 37 -4.96 12.57 6.04
N THR A 38 -4.19 11.54 5.69
CA THR A 38 -2.90 11.26 6.31
C THR A 38 -1.80 12.22 5.88
N VAL A 39 -1.78 12.67 4.62
CA VAL A 39 -0.81 13.67 4.14
C VAL A 39 -1.06 15.05 4.76
N ALA A 40 -2.32 15.36 5.13
CA ALA A 40 -2.67 16.60 5.80
C ALA A 40 -2.43 16.55 7.33
N GLU A 41 -2.12 15.37 7.88
CA GLU A 41 -1.91 15.17 9.30
C GLU A 41 -0.57 15.81 9.73
N LYS A 42 -0.61 16.56 10.82
CA LYS A 42 0.55 17.30 11.36
C LYS A 42 1.01 16.76 12.70
N GLU A 43 0.18 15.98 13.38
CA GLU A 43 0.52 15.36 14.64
C GLU A 43 1.42 14.12 14.40
N PRO A 44 2.66 14.10 14.92
CA PRO A 44 3.54 12.95 14.80
C PRO A 44 2.90 11.70 15.40
N GLY A 45 3.05 10.55 14.72
CA GLY A 45 2.56 9.26 15.22
C GLY A 45 1.05 9.00 15.10
N VAL A 46 0.26 9.93 14.54
CA VAL A 46 -1.21 9.73 14.36
C VAL A 46 -1.55 8.91 13.12
N VAL A 47 -0.74 9.00 12.07
CA VAL A 47 -0.99 8.34 10.77
C VAL A 47 -1.25 6.82 10.90
N PRO A 48 -0.46 6.03 11.67
CA PRO A 48 -0.74 4.61 11.88
C PRO A 48 -2.14 4.32 12.45
N TRP A 49 -2.64 5.17 13.35
CA TRP A 49 -3.96 5.00 13.98
C TRP A 49 -5.11 5.36 13.04
N VAL A 50 -4.92 6.37 12.19
CA VAL A 50 -5.87 6.70 11.11
C VAL A 50 -5.97 5.55 10.11
N ASN A 51 -4.83 4.95 9.77
CA ASN A 51 -4.77 3.76 8.93
C ASN A 51 -5.49 2.58 9.58
N LEU A 52 -5.22 2.31 10.87
CA LEU A 52 -5.88 1.24 11.62
C LEU A 52 -7.40 1.42 11.66
N ALA A 53 -7.89 2.62 11.96
CA ALA A 53 -9.32 2.92 11.98
C ALA A 53 -9.98 2.62 10.62
N THR A 54 -9.30 3.00 9.53
CA THR A 54 -9.78 2.72 8.16
C THR A 54 -9.80 1.23 7.86
N ILE A 55 -8.74 0.50 8.20
CA ILE A 55 -8.68 -0.96 8.04
C ILE A 55 -9.80 -1.64 8.83
N LYS A 56 -10.05 -1.21 10.07
CA LYS A 56 -11.14 -1.77 10.90
C LYS A 56 -12.52 -1.48 10.34
N ALA A 57 -12.75 -0.29 9.80
CA ALA A 57 -14.01 0.04 9.13
C ALA A 57 -14.24 -0.83 7.89
N ILE A 58 -13.22 -1.02 7.06
CA ILE A 58 -13.30 -1.88 5.87
C ILE A 58 -13.48 -3.35 6.26
N GLN A 59 -12.76 -3.84 7.27
CA GLN A 59 -12.91 -5.20 7.78
C GLN A 59 -14.33 -5.44 8.30
N ALA A 60 -14.92 -4.49 9.02
CA ALA A 60 -16.28 -4.60 9.54
C ALA A 60 -17.34 -4.63 8.42
N LYS A 61 -17.11 -3.89 7.32
CA LYS A 61 -18.07 -3.78 6.21
C LYS A 61 -17.96 -4.93 5.19
N HIS A 62 -16.74 -5.34 4.88
CA HIS A 62 -16.42 -6.19 3.72
C HIS A 62 -15.63 -7.44 4.09
N GLY A 63 -15.35 -7.67 5.38
CA GLY A 63 -14.55 -8.78 5.86
C GLY A 63 -13.10 -8.72 5.37
N THR A 64 -12.44 -9.88 5.35
CA THR A 64 -11.06 -10.02 4.89
C THR A 64 -10.87 -9.61 3.43
N ASP A 65 -11.88 -9.82 2.58
CA ASP A 65 -11.83 -9.47 1.16
C ASP A 65 -11.69 -7.97 0.95
N GLY A 66 -12.40 -7.18 1.75
CA GLY A 66 -12.21 -5.73 1.79
C GLY A 66 -10.79 -5.33 2.15
N VAL A 67 -10.21 -5.98 3.17
CA VAL A 67 -8.83 -5.68 3.61
C VAL A 67 -7.82 -6.04 2.52
N LEU A 68 -7.99 -7.19 1.85
CA LEU A 68 -7.15 -7.60 0.72
C LEU A 68 -7.27 -6.62 -0.45
N ALA A 69 -8.49 -6.23 -0.82
CA ALA A 69 -8.72 -5.28 -1.89
C ALA A 69 -8.19 -3.87 -1.55
N LEU A 70 -8.25 -3.46 -0.28
CA LEU A 70 -7.65 -2.23 0.23
C LEU A 70 -6.12 -2.27 0.09
N ALA A 71 -5.48 -3.36 0.54
CA ALA A 71 -4.03 -3.54 0.44
C ALA A 71 -3.55 -3.53 -1.03
N LEU A 72 -4.27 -4.21 -1.93
CA LEU A 72 -3.98 -4.19 -3.37
C LEU A 72 -4.11 -2.77 -3.95
N SER A 73 -5.12 -2.02 -3.51
CA SER A 73 -5.35 -0.64 -3.96
C SER A 73 -4.25 0.31 -3.45
N LEU A 74 -3.79 0.12 -2.20
CA LEU A 74 -2.68 0.86 -1.62
C LEU A 74 -1.37 0.62 -2.39
N GLY A 75 -1.04 -0.65 -2.67
CA GLY A 75 0.15 -0.99 -3.45
C GLY A 75 0.12 -0.40 -4.86
N ASN A 76 -1.05 -0.44 -5.53
CA ASN A 76 -1.22 0.19 -6.83
C ASN A 76 -1.04 1.72 -6.78
N TRP A 77 -1.54 2.36 -5.73
CA TRP A 77 -1.37 3.81 -5.53
C TRP A 77 0.08 4.19 -5.24
N ALA A 78 0.78 3.44 -4.36
CA ALA A 78 2.19 3.67 -4.06
C ALA A 78 3.06 3.56 -5.33
N ALA A 79 2.81 2.53 -6.16
CA ALA A 79 3.49 2.37 -7.44
C ALA A 79 3.21 3.54 -8.40
N ALA A 80 1.95 3.99 -8.49
CA ALA A 80 1.58 5.13 -9.34
C ALA A 80 2.26 6.43 -8.89
N VAL A 81 2.34 6.67 -7.58
CA VAL A 81 3.06 7.84 -7.01
C VAL A 81 4.55 7.76 -7.30
N ALA A 82 5.19 6.61 -7.11
CA ALA A 82 6.61 6.44 -7.42
C ALA A 82 6.91 6.65 -8.91
N GLN A 83 6.04 6.17 -9.80
CA GLN A 83 6.15 6.42 -11.24
C GLN A 83 5.91 7.88 -11.61
N ASP A 84 5.01 8.58 -10.92
CA ASP A 84 4.78 10.00 -11.13
C ASP A 84 5.96 10.86 -10.65
N PHE A 85 6.51 10.53 -9.47
CA PHE A 85 7.75 11.12 -8.96
C PHE A 85 8.91 10.96 -9.95
N ALA A 86 9.11 9.73 -10.47
CA ALA A 86 10.17 9.46 -11.43
C ALA A 86 10.02 10.30 -12.71
N ARG A 87 8.80 10.40 -13.23
CA ARG A 87 8.50 11.21 -14.43
C ARG A 87 8.70 12.71 -14.21
N THR A 88 8.42 13.22 -13.02
CA THR A 88 8.41 14.67 -12.75
C THR A 88 9.75 15.21 -12.24
N THR A 89 10.58 14.38 -11.63
CA THR A 89 11.84 14.81 -11.01
C THR A 89 13.10 14.36 -11.77
N GLY A 90 12.97 13.48 -12.76
CA GLY A 90 14.10 12.91 -13.50
C GLY A 90 14.85 11.82 -12.74
N HIS A 91 14.39 11.44 -11.54
CA HIS A 91 14.90 10.30 -10.77
C HIS A 91 14.19 8.99 -11.18
N THR A 92 14.71 7.86 -10.72
CA THR A 92 14.04 6.57 -10.84
C THR A 92 13.14 6.31 -9.63
N ALA A 93 12.18 5.39 -9.79
CA ALA A 93 11.39 4.91 -8.65
C ALA A 93 12.26 4.20 -7.60
N GLU A 94 13.36 3.57 -8.01
CA GLU A 94 14.34 2.92 -7.13
C GLU A 94 15.05 3.95 -6.24
N GLN A 95 15.51 5.07 -6.82
CA GLN A 95 16.11 6.17 -6.05
C GLN A 95 15.17 6.76 -4.99
N LEU A 96 13.85 6.78 -5.24
CA LEU A 96 12.86 7.18 -4.24
C LEU A 96 12.78 6.16 -3.08
N MET A 97 12.85 4.87 -3.38
CA MET A 97 12.84 3.83 -2.36
C MET A 97 14.13 3.85 -1.54
N ASP A 98 15.29 3.97 -2.19
CA ASP A 98 16.60 4.09 -1.53
C ASP A 98 16.62 5.28 -0.56
N PHE A 99 16.03 6.41 -0.97
CA PHE A 99 15.90 7.59 -0.12
C PHE A 99 15.09 7.30 1.14
N TYR A 100 13.91 6.70 1.01
CA TYR A 100 13.09 6.37 2.18
C TYR A 100 13.73 5.28 3.03
N GLU A 101 14.33 4.25 2.43
CA GLU A 101 15.05 3.20 3.14
C GLU A 101 16.15 3.78 4.02
N THR A 102 16.95 4.71 3.48
CA THR A 102 17.98 5.43 4.24
C THR A 102 17.38 6.18 5.42
N GLN A 103 16.32 6.96 5.21
CA GLN A 103 15.69 7.72 6.28
C GLN A 103 15.08 6.82 7.37
N PHE A 104 14.44 5.71 6.99
CA PHE A 104 13.83 4.80 7.95
C PHE A 104 14.85 4.04 8.81
N PHE A 105 15.99 3.63 8.25
CA PHE A 105 17.00 2.87 8.99
C PHE A 105 18.02 3.76 9.71
N GLU A 106 18.28 4.99 9.24
CA GLU A 106 19.07 5.96 10.00
C GLU A 106 18.36 6.41 11.29
N ASP A 107 17.03 6.56 11.24
CA ASP A 107 16.22 6.89 12.43
C ASP A 107 16.22 5.75 13.48
N GLU A 108 16.32 4.48 13.07
CA GLU A 108 16.42 3.33 14.00
C GLU A 108 17.78 3.26 14.73
N ASP A 109 18.88 3.61 14.04
CA ASP A 109 20.22 3.62 14.63
C ASP A 109 20.44 4.77 15.64
N GLU A 110 19.71 5.89 15.52
CA GLU A 110 19.75 7.00 16.48
C GLU A 110 18.90 6.73 17.74
N ASP A 111 17.79 6.00 17.63
CA ASP A 111 16.93 5.63 18.76
C ASP A 111 17.55 4.53 19.65
N ASP A 112 18.33 3.60 19.08
CA ASP A 112 19.08 2.57 19.84
C ASP A 112 20.37 3.11 20.52
N ALA A 113 20.79 4.33 20.18
CA ALA A 113 21.96 5.00 20.76
C ALA A 113 21.62 6.02 21.87
N SER A 114 20.33 6.19 22.19
CA SER A 114 19.76 7.16 23.14
C SER A 114 19.33 6.53 24.48
#